data_AF-A0A8S3GK22-F1
#
_entry.id   AF-A0A8S3GK22-F1
#
_cell.length_a   1.000
_cell.length_b   1.000
_cell.length_c   1.000
_cell.angle_alpha   90.00
_cell.angle_beta   90.00
_cell.angle_gamma   90.00
#
_symmetry.space_group_name_H-M   'P 1'
#
loop_
_entity.id
_entity.type
_entity.pdbx_description
1 polymer ?
#
loop_
_entity_poly.entity_id
_entity_poly.type
_entity_poly.pdbx_seq_one_letter_code
_entity_poly.pdbx_strand_id
1 'polypeptide(L)'
;VAAKFRALFNLAILFIHCRAHALQLAVISAADSIPDICKRLSTLKSLVNFINRSSVRLTLFEDIQSIFRNNHIKLIQPGDTRWLSNSLAVRSVVHSYQSLLATLENIYNENNEDSAEALGLYNILSNEATAFIIHTLQPILDTLAVLSKCIQTKSADFKQ
;
A
#
# COMPACT_ATOMS: atom_id res chain seq x y z
N VAL A 1 13.93 22.15 13.61
CA VAL A 1 15.29 21.82 14.13
C VAL A 1 16.38 22.64 13.43
N ALA A 2 16.44 22.63 12.09
CA ALA A 2 17.47 23.39 11.33
C ALA A 2 17.48 24.92 11.57
N ALA A 3 16.32 25.56 11.72
CA ALA A 3 16.23 27.00 11.98
C ALA A 3 16.81 27.42 13.34
N LYS A 4 16.62 26.59 14.39
CA LYS A 4 17.18 26.84 15.73
C LYS A 4 18.70 26.66 15.77
N PHE A 5 19.25 25.74 14.97
CA PHE A 5 20.69 25.48 14.90
C PHE A 5 21.46 26.58 14.15
N ARG A 6 20.88 27.17 13.09
CA ARG A 6 21.49 28.31 12.36
C ARG A 6 21.71 29.54 13.24
N ALA A 7 20.80 29.79 14.17
CA ALA A 7 20.87 30.95 15.06
C ALA A 7 21.95 30.84 16.15
N LEU A 8 22.37 29.62 16.51
CA LEU A 8 23.25 29.39 17.65
C LEU A 8 24.74 29.25 17.29
N PHE A 9 25.07 28.82 16.06
CA PHE A 9 26.44 28.34 15.79
C PHE A 9 27.26 29.13 14.75
N ASN A 10 26.71 30.09 13.99
CA ASN A 10 27.41 30.88 12.97
C ASN A 10 28.45 30.09 12.11
N LEU A 11 28.25 28.78 11.95
CA LEU A 11 29.06 27.87 11.16
C LEU A 11 28.35 27.69 9.82
N ALA A 12 29.13 27.54 8.75
CA ALA A 12 28.61 27.11 7.46
C ALA A 12 28.08 25.67 7.58
N ILE A 13 26.78 25.54 7.87
CA ILE A 13 26.10 24.25 7.98
C ILE A 13 25.87 23.73 6.55
N LEU A 14 26.53 22.62 6.20
CA LEU A 14 26.25 21.90 4.97
C LEU A 14 24.92 21.16 5.10
N PHE A 15 23.90 21.61 4.36
CA PHE A 15 22.60 20.94 4.33
C PHE A 15 22.61 19.84 3.26
N ILE A 16 22.71 18.58 3.68
CA ILE A 16 22.59 17.43 2.79
C ILE A 16 21.15 16.92 2.85
N HIS A 17 20.49 16.87 1.70
CA HIS A 17 19.15 16.29 1.60
C HIS A 17 19.19 14.78 1.84
N CYS A 18 18.25 14.27 2.65
CA CYS A 18 18.10 12.83 2.85
C CYS A 18 17.66 12.16 1.53
N ARG A 19 18.52 11.29 0.99
CA ARG A 19 18.25 10.58 -0.28
C ARG A 19 16.97 9.73 -0.22
N ALA A 20 16.71 9.11 0.93
CA ALA A 20 15.47 8.36 1.15
C ALA A 20 14.22 9.23 1.10
N HIS A 21 14.31 10.45 1.64
CA HIS A 21 13.24 11.43 1.55
C HIS A 21 13.07 11.94 0.11
N ALA A 22 14.17 12.21 -0.61
CA ALA A 22 14.11 12.60 -2.01
C ALA A 22 13.46 11.52 -2.90
N LEU A 23 13.82 10.25 -2.70
CA LEU A 23 13.19 9.12 -3.39
C LEU A 23 11.69 9.04 -3.07
N GLN A 24 11.33 9.16 -1.79
CA GLN A 24 9.93 9.16 -1.35
C GLN A 24 9.11 10.27 -2.01
N LEU A 25 9.66 11.49 -2.11
CA LEU A 25 9.01 12.62 -2.80
C LEU A 25 8.88 12.37 -4.31
N ALA A 26 9.92 11.85 -4.96
CA ALA A 26 9.88 11.53 -6.39
C ALA A 26 8.82 10.48 -6.70
N VAL A 27 8.68 9.46 -5.85
CA VAL A 27 7.68 8.40 -6.02
C VAL A 27 6.27 8.92 -5.80
N ILE A 28 6.03 9.76 -4.79
CA ILE A 28 4.73 10.43 -4.60
C ILE A 28 4.39 11.26 -5.84
N SER A 29 5.32 12.11 -6.29
CA SER A 29 5.11 12.97 -7.47
C SER A 29 4.82 12.15 -8.73
N ALA A 30 5.48 11.00 -8.91
CA ALA A 30 5.23 10.11 -10.04
C ALA A 30 3.84 9.46 -9.95
N ALA A 31 3.42 9.01 -8.75
CA ALA A 31 2.10 8.46 -8.56
C ALA A 31 0.99 9.51 -8.78
N ASP A 32 1.16 10.71 -8.24
CA ASP A 32 0.20 11.81 -8.39
C ASP A 32 0.05 12.28 -9.85
N SER A 33 1.07 12.05 -10.68
CA SER A 33 0.98 12.31 -12.12
C SER A 33 0.08 11.33 -12.88
N ILE A 34 -0.32 10.22 -12.25
CA ILE A 34 -1.17 9.17 -12.85
C ILE A 34 -2.40 8.97 -11.93
N PRO A 35 -3.50 9.70 -12.18
CA PRO A 35 -4.68 9.69 -11.31
C PRO A 35 -5.25 8.29 -11.03
N ASP A 36 -5.15 7.38 -11.99
CA ASP A 36 -5.60 6.00 -11.83
C ASP A 36 -4.85 5.23 -10.74
N ILE A 37 -3.55 5.48 -10.56
CA ILE A 37 -2.75 4.85 -9.49
C ILE A 37 -3.27 5.30 -8.13
N CYS A 38 -3.44 6.61 -7.94
CA CYS A 38 -3.96 7.16 -6.68
C CYS A 38 -5.38 6.65 -6.39
N LYS A 39 -6.23 6.55 -7.42
CA LYS A 39 -7.56 5.95 -7.30
C LYS A 39 -7.48 4.49 -6.86
N ARG A 40 -6.64 3.66 -7.50
CA ARG A 40 -6.53 2.23 -7.14
C ARG A 40 -5.97 2.04 -5.74
N LEU A 41 -5.00 2.84 -5.31
CA LEU A 41 -4.50 2.78 -3.93
C LEU A 41 -5.54 3.18 -2.89
N SER A 42 -6.40 4.16 -3.23
CA SER A 42 -7.53 4.54 -2.39
C SER A 42 -8.55 3.41 -2.30
N THR A 43 -8.85 2.73 -3.41
CA THR A 43 -9.67 1.51 -3.42
C THR A 43 -9.07 0.41 -2.55
N LEU A 44 -7.76 0.17 -2.63
CA LEU A 44 -7.09 -0.83 -1.78
C LEU A 44 -7.20 -0.48 -0.30
N LYS A 45 -7.06 0.81 0.05
CA LYS A 45 -7.26 1.28 1.42
C LYS A 45 -8.69 0.99 1.90
N SER A 46 -9.70 1.30 1.08
CA SER A 46 -11.10 1.02 1.40
C SER A 46 -11.36 -0.47 1.54
N LEU A 47 -10.83 -1.30 0.65
CA LEU A 47 -10.96 -2.76 0.68
C LEU A 47 -10.39 -3.36 1.97
N VAL A 48 -9.14 -3.06 2.29
CA VAL A 48 -8.48 -3.58 3.49
C VAL A 48 -9.24 -3.17 4.75
N ASN A 49 -9.69 -1.91 4.77
CA ASN A 49 -10.48 -1.36 5.86
C ASN A 49 -11.87 -1.99 5.96
N PHE A 50 -12.54 -2.28 4.85
CA PHE A 50 -13.82 -2.98 4.81
C PHE A 50 -13.69 -4.35 5.48
N ILE A 51 -12.72 -5.17 5.06
CA ILE A 51 -12.48 -6.50 5.65
C ILE A 51 -12.11 -6.39 7.14
N ASN A 52 -11.12 -5.55 7.49
CA ASN A 52 -10.60 -5.48 8.85
C ASN A 52 -11.54 -4.82 9.87
N ARG A 53 -12.56 -4.07 9.44
CA ARG A 53 -13.52 -3.41 10.35
C ARG A 53 -14.50 -4.36 11.02
N SER A 54 -14.66 -5.58 10.51
CA SER A 54 -15.56 -6.59 11.08
C SER A 54 -14.78 -7.87 11.32
N SER A 55 -14.84 -8.38 12.56
CA SER A 55 -14.27 -9.69 12.88
C SER A 55 -14.93 -10.80 12.07
N VAL A 56 -16.22 -10.69 11.78
CA VAL A 56 -16.95 -11.68 10.96
C VAL A 56 -16.42 -11.71 9.54
N ARG A 57 -16.23 -10.55 8.91
CA ARG A 57 -15.67 -10.45 7.55
C ARG A 57 -14.21 -10.92 7.49
N LEU A 58 -13.43 -10.62 8.54
CA LEU A 58 -12.06 -11.08 8.64
C LEU A 58 -11.98 -12.61 8.75
N THR A 59 -12.81 -13.22 9.61
CA THR A 59 -12.88 -14.69 9.74
C THR A 59 -13.30 -15.33 8.42
N LEU A 60 -14.34 -14.80 7.76
CA LEU A 60 -14.77 -15.28 6.45
C LEU A 60 -13.63 -15.23 5.42
N PHE A 61 -12.87 -14.13 5.40
CA PHE A 61 -11.70 -14.00 4.54
C PHE A 61 -10.62 -15.04 4.87
N GLU A 62 -10.33 -15.30 6.15
CA GLU A 62 -9.37 -16.32 6.59
C GLU A 62 -9.81 -17.75 6.23
N ASP A 63 -11.09 -18.05 6.36
CA ASP A 63 -11.68 -19.33 5.96
C ASP A 63 -11.54 -19.54 4.44
N ILE A 64 -11.89 -18.52 3.65
CA ILE A 64 -11.75 -18.57 2.18
C ILE A 64 -10.28 -18.68 1.77
N GLN A 65 -9.35 -17.99 2.44
CA GLN A 65 -7.91 -18.15 2.17
C GLN A 65 -7.44 -19.59 2.34
N SER A 66 -7.97 -20.29 3.33
CA SER A 66 -7.65 -21.70 3.58
C SER A 66 -8.09 -22.60 2.42
N ILE A 67 -9.22 -22.29 1.77
CA ILE A 67 -9.71 -23.00 0.58
C ILE A 67 -8.76 -22.81 -0.61
N PHE A 68 -8.27 -21.58 -0.81
CA PHE A 68 -7.32 -21.26 -1.89
C PHE A 68 -5.88 -21.73 -1.61
N ARG A 69 -5.63 -22.42 -0.48
CA ARG A 69 -4.28 -22.81 -0.01
C ARG A 69 -3.31 -21.63 0.08
N ASN A 70 -3.85 -20.45 0.36
CA ASN A 70 -3.04 -19.27 0.64
C ASN A 70 -2.46 -19.39 2.05
N ASN A 71 -1.18 -19.05 2.22
CA ASN A 71 -0.52 -19.01 3.52
C ASN A 71 -1.09 -17.84 4.35
N HIS A 72 -2.27 -18.01 4.99
CA HIS A 72 -2.94 -17.03 5.89
C HIS A 72 -2.38 -15.60 5.81
N ILE A 73 -2.64 -14.94 4.68
CA ILE A 73 -2.04 -13.64 4.39
C ILE A 73 -2.78 -12.60 5.21
N LYS A 74 -2.04 -11.85 6.02
CA LYS A 74 -2.58 -10.71 6.76
C LYS A 74 -2.65 -9.51 5.84
N LEU A 75 -3.83 -8.91 5.71
CA LEU A 75 -4.01 -7.65 4.99
C LEU A 75 -3.36 -6.51 5.77
N ILE A 76 -2.48 -5.78 5.12
CA ILE A 76 -1.73 -4.68 5.75
C ILE A 76 -2.39 -3.36 5.37
N GLN A 77 -2.70 -2.55 6.38
CA GLN A 77 -3.27 -1.22 6.17
C GLN A 77 -2.25 -0.31 5.47
N PRO A 78 -2.57 0.28 4.30
CA PRO A 78 -1.70 1.27 3.68
C PRO A 78 -1.63 2.54 4.54
N GLY A 79 -0.43 3.13 4.61
CA GLY A 79 -0.17 4.39 5.30
C GLY A 79 -0.19 5.59 4.35
N ASP A 80 -0.61 6.74 4.86
CA ASP A 80 -0.80 7.96 4.05
C ASP A 80 0.52 8.71 3.78
N THR A 81 1.46 8.68 4.72
CA THR A 81 2.68 9.51 4.68
C THR A 81 3.94 8.78 4.19
N ARG A 82 3.89 7.45 4.07
CA ARG A 82 5.04 6.64 3.66
C ARG A 82 4.65 5.72 2.51
N TRP A 83 4.60 6.30 1.31
CA TRP A 83 4.23 5.59 0.08
C TRP A 83 5.01 4.29 -0.14
N LEU A 84 6.31 4.31 0.14
CA LEU A 84 7.16 3.12 -0.04
C LEU A 84 6.86 2.01 0.98
N SER A 85 6.24 2.35 2.11
CA SER A 85 5.71 1.37 3.07
C SER A 85 4.43 0.69 2.57
N ASN A 86 3.74 1.26 1.56
CA ASN A 86 2.55 0.66 0.96
C ASN A 86 2.88 -0.55 0.07
N SER A 87 4.17 -0.82 -0.21
CA SER A 87 4.62 -2.05 -0.87
C SER A 87 4.05 -3.30 -0.20
N LEU A 88 4.10 -3.37 1.14
CA LEU A 88 3.56 -4.49 1.90
C LEU A 88 2.04 -4.59 1.80
N ALA A 89 1.33 -3.46 1.81
CA ALA A 89 -0.13 -3.43 1.65
C ALA A 89 -0.55 -3.95 0.28
N VAL A 90 0.04 -3.40 -0.79
CA VAL A 90 -0.23 -3.85 -2.17
C VAL A 90 0.13 -5.32 -2.35
N ARG A 91 1.28 -5.76 -1.83
CA ARG A 91 1.68 -7.17 -1.88
C ARG A 91 0.68 -8.08 -1.16
N SER A 92 0.20 -7.70 0.02
CA SER A 92 -0.78 -8.51 0.75
C SER A 92 -2.06 -8.71 -0.06
N VAL A 93 -2.57 -7.64 -0.69
CA VAL A 93 -3.75 -7.71 -1.56
C VAL A 93 -3.51 -8.57 -2.80
N VAL A 94 -2.36 -8.40 -3.48
CA VAL A 94 -2.05 -9.19 -4.68
C VAL A 94 -1.96 -10.68 -4.34
N HIS A 95 -1.31 -11.03 -3.23
CA HIS A 95 -1.17 -12.43 -2.85
C HIS A 95 -2.50 -13.06 -2.40
N SER A 96 -3.44 -12.26 -1.88
CA SER A 96 -4.76 -12.74 -1.46
C SER A 96 -5.88 -12.38 -2.44
N TYR A 97 -5.55 -12.02 -3.69
CA TYR A 97 -6.48 -11.37 -4.62
C TYR A 97 -7.73 -12.22 -4.91
N GLN A 98 -7.52 -13.51 -5.19
CA GLN A 98 -8.63 -14.44 -5.45
C GLN A 98 -9.51 -14.67 -4.21
N SER A 99 -8.88 -14.77 -3.03
CA SER A 99 -9.62 -14.88 -1.77
C SER A 99 -10.44 -13.63 -1.47
N LEU A 100 -9.92 -12.43 -1.79
CA LEU A 100 -10.64 -11.18 -1.64
C LEU A 100 -11.87 -11.12 -2.56
N LEU A 101 -11.73 -11.49 -3.84
CA LEU A 101 -12.85 -11.55 -4.77
C LEU A 101 -13.94 -12.51 -4.29
N ALA A 102 -13.57 -13.73 -3.90
CA ALA A 102 -14.51 -14.72 -3.38
C ALA A 102 -15.17 -14.29 -2.06
N THR A 103 -14.43 -13.57 -1.20
CA THR A 103 -14.98 -13.03 0.06
C THR A 103 -16.03 -11.95 -0.23
N LEU A 104 -15.72 -11.01 -1.11
CA LEU A 104 -16.67 -9.97 -1.50
C LEU A 104 -17.90 -10.57 -2.18
N GLU A 105 -17.71 -11.60 -3.00
CA GLU A 105 -18.78 -12.36 -3.62
C GLU A 105 -19.70 -13.02 -2.62
N ASN A 106 -19.15 -13.65 -1.59
CA ASN A 106 -19.95 -14.23 -0.53
C ASN A 106 -20.77 -13.16 0.20
N ILE A 107 -20.15 -12.04 0.60
CA ILE A 107 -20.81 -10.96 1.34
C ILE A 107 -21.93 -10.28 0.52
N TYR A 108 -21.71 -10.01 -0.77
CA TYR A 108 -22.76 -9.34 -1.55
C TYR A 108 -23.94 -10.24 -1.87
N ASN A 109 -23.77 -11.57 -1.86
CA ASN A 109 -24.85 -12.53 -2.07
C ASN A 109 -25.72 -12.75 -0.82
N GLU A 110 -25.26 -12.36 0.37
CA GLU A 110 -26.04 -12.47 1.61
C GLU A 110 -27.22 -11.48 1.69
N ASN A 111 -27.30 -10.48 0.80
CA ASN A 111 -28.35 -9.46 0.75
C ASN A 111 -28.59 -8.73 2.09
N ASN A 112 -27.50 -8.33 2.76
CA ASN A 112 -27.49 -7.60 4.02
C ASN A 112 -27.01 -6.13 3.83
N GLU A 113 -26.80 -5.41 4.94
CA GLU A 113 -26.38 -4.01 4.92
C GLU A 113 -24.99 -3.77 4.29
N ASP A 114 -24.10 -4.77 4.35
CA ASP A 114 -22.75 -4.72 3.76
C ASP A 114 -22.75 -5.06 2.26
N SER A 115 -23.84 -5.65 1.73
CA SER A 115 -23.86 -6.20 0.37
C SER A 115 -23.65 -5.15 -0.72
N ALA A 116 -24.16 -3.93 -0.54
CA ALA A 116 -23.97 -2.86 -1.53
C ALA A 116 -22.51 -2.40 -1.63
N GLU A 117 -21.83 -2.24 -0.48
CA GLU A 117 -20.40 -1.87 -0.45
C GLU A 117 -19.52 -3.01 -0.97
N ALA A 118 -19.83 -4.25 -0.58
CA ALA A 118 -19.13 -5.44 -1.08
C ALA A 118 -19.25 -5.59 -2.61
N LEU A 119 -20.45 -5.40 -3.17
CA LEU A 119 -20.66 -5.44 -4.62
C LEU A 119 -19.87 -4.33 -5.35
N GLY A 120 -19.86 -3.12 -4.78
CA GLY A 120 -19.08 -2.00 -5.32
C GLY A 120 -17.59 -2.32 -5.37
N LEU A 121 -17.03 -2.84 -4.28
CA LEU A 121 -15.63 -3.27 -4.21
C LEU A 121 -15.37 -4.43 -5.18
N TYR A 122 -16.26 -5.43 -5.23
CA TYR A 122 -16.13 -6.57 -6.13
C TYR A 122 -16.04 -6.12 -7.59
N ASN A 123 -16.96 -5.27 -8.04
CA ASN A 123 -16.98 -4.75 -9.42
C ASN A 123 -15.71 -3.96 -9.78
N ILE A 124 -15.12 -3.25 -8.81
CA ILE A 124 -13.88 -2.53 -9.05
C ILE A 124 -12.71 -3.51 -9.16
N LEU A 125 -12.63 -4.51 -8.29
CA LEU A 125 -11.55 -5.51 -8.33
C LEU A 125 -11.68 -6.44 -9.54
N SER A 126 -12.88 -6.90 -9.90
CA SER A 126 -13.09 -7.79 -11.04
C SER A 126 -12.82 -7.12 -12.40
N ASN A 127 -12.71 -5.79 -12.43
CA ASN A 127 -12.30 -5.06 -13.62
C ASN A 127 -10.85 -5.36 -14.00
N GLU A 128 -10.63 -5.82 -15.24
CA GLU A 128 -9.30 -6.21 -15.74
C GLU A 128 -8.25 -5.10 -15.65
N ALA A 129 -8.62 -3.84 -15.95
CA ALA A 129 -7.69 -2.71 -15.85
C ALA A 129 -7.26 -2.46 -14.40
N THR A 130 -8.19 -2.63 -13.45
CA THR A 130 -7.85 -2.56 -12.01
C THR A 130 -6.90 -3.68 -11.61
N ALA A 131 -7.21 -4.92 -11.99
CA ALA A 131 -6.34 -6.06 -11.71
C ALA A 131 -4.93 -5.83 -12.28
N PHE A 132 -4.85 -5.43 -13.56
CA PHE A 132 -3.60 -5.14 -14.24
C PHE A 132 -2.77 -4.07 -13.52
N ILE A 133 -3.39 -2.94 -13.14
CA ILE A 133 -2.69 -1.85 -12.42
C ILE A 133 -2.16 -2.34 -11.07
N ILE A 134 -2.98 -3.03 -10.28
CA ILE A 134 -2.59 -3.49 -8.94
C ILE A 134 -1.44 -4.50 -9.02
N HIS A 135 -1.53 -5.48 -9.92
CA HIS A 135 -0.50 -6.50 -10.13
C HIS A 135 0.80 -5.89 -10.67
N THR A 136 0.72 -4.87 -11.53
CA THR A 136 1.90 -4.15 -12.05
C THR A 136 2.54 -3.26 -10.99
N LEU A 137 1.74 -2.68 -10.10
CA LEU A 137 2.23 -1.77 -9.06
C LEU A 137 3.05 -2.50 -7.99
N GLN A 138 2.74 -3.77 -7.70
CA GLN A 138 3.47 -4.58 -6.71
C GLN A 138 4.99 -4.64 -6.97
N PRO A 139 5.50 -5.15 -8.10
CA PRO A 139 6.95 -5.27 -8.32
C PRO A 139 7.65 -3.91 -8.35
N ILE A 140 6.96 -2.85 -8.81
CA ILE A 140 7.49 -1.48 -8.81
C ILE A 140 7.70 -1.00 -7.38
N LEU A 141 6.67 -1.08 -6.53
CA LEU A 141 6.77 -0.64 -5.14
C LEU A 141 7.75 -1.49 -4.34
N ASP A 142 7.82 -2.80 -4.60
CA ASP A 142 8.77 -3.70 -3.96
C ASP A 142 10.21 -3.31 -4.28
N THR A 143 10.50 -3.02 -5.54
CA THR A 143 11.82 -2.56 -6.00
C THR A 143 12.19 -1.22 -5.36
N LEU A 144 11.27 -0.26 -5.34
CA LEU A 144 11.48 1.05 -4.74
C LEU A 144 11.66 0.97 -3.22
N ALA A 145 10.96 0.05 -2.54
CA ALA A 145 11.11 -0.19 -1.12
C ALA A 145 12.50 -0.76 -0.78
N VAL A 146 13.00 -1.70 -1.60
CA VAL A 146 14.37 -2.22 -1.48
C VAL A 146 15.39 -1.10 -1.68
N LEU A 147 15.25 -0.32 -2.75
CA LEU A 147 16.13 0.82 -3.02
C LEU A 147 16.15 1.80 -1.84
N SER A 148 14.97 2.14 -1.30
CA SER A 148 14.82 3.01 -0.13
C SER A 148 15.56 2.48 1.08
N LYS A 149 15.52 1.17 1.33
CA LYS A 149 16.28 0.54 2.41
C LYS A 149 17.78 0.58 2.14
N CYS A 150 18.22 0.34 0.91
CA CYS A 150 19.63 0.40 0.52
C CYS A 150 20.23 1.79 0.76
N ILE A 151 19.55 2.85 0.35
CA ILE A 151 20.04 4.23 0.53
C ILE A 151 19.96 4.73 1.99
N GLN A 152 19.26 4.02 2.87
CA GLN A 152 19.24 4.27 4.31
C GLN A 152 20.37 3.54 5.07
N THR A 153 21.16 2.69 4.38
CA THR A 153 22.29 2.01 5.01
C THR A 153 23.47 2.96 5.22
N LYS A 154 24.23 2.77 6.31
CA LYS A 154 25.42 3.57 6.64
C LYS A 154 26.50 3.56 5.56
N SER A 155 26.52 2.56 4.68
CA SER A 155 27.44 2.49 3.54
C SER A 155 27.07 3.45 2.41
N ALA A 156 25.83 3.93 2.37
CA ALA A 156 25.34 4.93 1.41
C ALA A 156 25.44 6.37 1.96
N ASP A 157 25.87 6.54 3.22
CA ASP A 157 26.17 7.85 3.78
C ASP A 157 27.40 8.45 3.09
N PHE A 158 27.37 9.77 2.89
CA PHE A 158 28.54 10.50 2.41
C PHE A 158 29.67 10.34 3.41
N LYS A 159 30.65 9.49 3.10
CA LYS A 159 31.95 9.49 3.76
C LYS A 159 32.70 10.73 3.27
N GLN A 160 32.88 11.70 4.15
CA GLN A 160 33.95 12.68 3.99
C GLN A 160 35.27 12.04 4.44
#